data_AF-A0A8J7Z801-F1
#
_entry.id   AF-A0A8J7Z801-F1
#
_cell.length_a   1.000
_cell.length_b   1.000
_cell.length_c   1.000
_cell.angle_alpha   90.00
_cell.angle_beta   90.00
_cell.angle_gamma   90.00
#
_symmetry.space_group_name_H-M   'P 1'
#
loop_
_entity.id
_entity.type
_entity.pdbx_description
1 polymer ?
#
loop_
_entity_poly.entity_id
_entity_poly.type
_entity_poly.pdbx_seq_one_letter_code
_entity_poly.pdbx_strand_id
1 'polypeptide(L)'
;MQRNMKIILGVFTSIIIIAGSTVVVILLINNDNNNGNHTINNDPPVMEFPIENVDVLMKIDAFIWDNISGFIHDGIDFGINDTATIIASCNMTVNDKGLFYNDIGGHWQAGASFTINDDYELFVAFESFAQNETFGNIQLDAITVEIGQEITKGDILGQLFYHEPGAHIHFMLHKKNVPVCPYQYFSPEAKAIFDTLWTQIGSSSYPCNGTICY
;
A
#
# COMPACT_ATOMS: atom_id res chain seq x y z
N MET A 1 43.85 32.64 -54.49
CA MET A 1 42.66 33.22 -55.14
C MET A 1 41.45 32.81 -54.32
N GLN A 2 40.90 33.74 -53.53
CA GLN A 2 39.71 33.52 -52.69
C GLN A 2 38.49 33.23 -53.56
N ARG A 3 37.66 32.27 -53.15
CA ARG A 3 36.20 32.34 -53.35
C ARG A 3 35.46 31.44 -52.36
N ASN A 4 34.73 32.11 -51.47
CA ASN A 4 33.75 31.55 -50.54
C ASN A 4 32.59 30.89 -51.30
N MET A 5 32.02 29.81 -50.76
CA MET A 5 30.62 29.47 -51.03
C MET A 5 29.94 28.87 -49.80
N LYS A 6 28.78 29.43 -49.48
CA LYS A 6 28.02 29.30 -48.24
C LYS A 6 27.10 28.07 -48.25
N ILE A 7 26.85 27.56 -47.06
CA ILE A 7 25.81 26.60 -46.66
C ILE A 7 24.41 27.22 -46.87
N ILE A 8 23.46 26.45 -47.42
CA ILE A 8 22.02 26.69 -47.24
C ILE A 8 21.35 25.36 -46.84
N LEU A 9 20.90 25.33 -45.59
CA LEU A 9 20.07 24.30 -44.96
C LEU A 9 18.60 24.70 -45.19
N GLY A 10 17.83 23.88 -45.89
CA GLY A 10 16.41 24.10 -46.12
C GLY A 10 15.58 23.63 -44.93
N VAL A 11 15.07 24.58 -44.13
CA VAL A 11 14.06 24.36 -43.09
C VAL A 11 12.69 24.52 -43.73
N PHE A 12 11.87 23.47 -43.73
CA PHE A 12 10.45 23.57 -44.05
C PHE A 12 9.69 24.00 -42.79
N THR A 13 9.28 25.26 -42.77
CA THR A 13 8.37 25.84 -41.79
C THR A 13 6.94 25.66 -42.30
N SER A 14 6.15 24.84 -41.65
CA SER A 14 4.69 24.86 -41.81
C SER A 14 4.08 25.58 -40.61
N ILE A 15 3.60 26.77 -40.91
CA ILE A 15 2.91 27.71 -40.03
C ILE A 15 1.43 27.26 -39.92
N ILE A 16 0.93 27.05 -38.71
CA ILE A 16 -0.51 27.20 -38.43
C ILE A 16 -0.66 28.37 -37.45
N ILE A 17 -1.16 29.47 -37.98
CA ILE A 17 -1.65 30.64 -37.26
C ILE A 17 -3.12 30.37 -36.93
N ILE A 18 -3.47 30.38 -35.65
CA ILE A 18 -4.84 30.72 -35.22
C ILE A 18 -4.73 31.92 -34.30
N ALA A 19 -5.13 33.06 -34.84
CA ALA A 19 -5.34 34.31 -34.13
C ALA A 19 -6.65 34.24 -33.32
N GLY A 20 -6.66 34.84 -32.14
CA GLY A 20 -7.91 35.29 -31.52
C GLY A 20 -8.29 34.68 -30.18
N SER A 21 -7.38 34.69 -29.21
CA SER A 21 -7.73 34.94 -27.81
C SER A 21 -6.45 35.03 -26.99
N THR A 22 -6.16 36.20 -26.44
CA THR A 22 -5.32 36.37 -25.26
C THR A 22 -5.93 35.59 -24.10
N VAL A 23 -5.68 34.28 -24.06
CA VAL A 23 -5.84 33.50 -22.84
C VAL A 23 -4.54 33.71 -22.07
N VAL A 24 -4.66 34.58 -21.08
CA VAL A 24 -3.70 34.76 -20.02
C VAL A 24 -3.45 33.38 -19.41
N VAL A 25 -2.31 32.77 -19.69
CA VAL A 25 -1.83 31.65 -18.87
C VAL A 25 -1.32 32.28 -17.59
N ILE A 26 -2.25 32.59 -16.69
CA ILE A 26 -1.93 32.70 -15.26
C ILE A 26 -1.49 31.29 -14.89
N LEU A 27 -0.19 31.10 -14.78
CA LEU A 27 0.37 30.04 -13.95
C LEU A 27 -0.19 30.31 -12.55
N LEU A 28 -1.31 29.67 -12.21
CA LEU A 28 -1.74 29.48 -10.84
C LEU A 28 -0.70 28.55 -10.23
N ILE A 29 0.40 29.15 -9.78
CA ILE A 29 1.11 28.66 -8.62
C ILE A 29 0.09 28.85 -7.49
N ASN A 30 -0.81 27.89 -7.32
CA ASN A 30 -1.41 27.65 -6.02
C ASN A 30 -0.27 27.16 -5.16
N ASN A 31 0.52 28.13 -4.68
CA ASN A 31 1.25 28.00 -3.45
C ASN A 31 0.15 27.93 -2.39
N ASP A 32 -0.44 26.75 -2.23
CA ASP A 32 -1.25 26.40 -1.09
C ASP A 32 -0.32 26.48 0.12
N ASN A 33 -0.12 27.71 0.60
CA ASN A 33 0.10 28.03 1.99
C ASN A 33 -1.20 27.70 2.76
N ASN A 34 -1.74 26.51 2.54
CA ASN A 34 -2.55 25.83 3.53
C ASN A 34 -1.59 25.43 4.65
N ASN A 35 -1.13 26.44 5.40
CA ASN A 35 -1.05 26.36 6.86
C ASN A 35 -2.48 26.16 7.41
N GLY A 36 -3.23 25.22 6.82
CA GLY A 36 -4.33 24.57 7.50
C GLY A 36 -3.70 24.10 8.78
N ASN A 37 -4.28 24.56 9.88
CA ASN A 37 -3.89 24.20 11.22
C ASN A 37 -4.00 22.67 11.27
N HIS A 38 -2.92 21.97 10.92
CA HIS A 38 -2.87 20.51 10.85
C HIS A 38 -2.97 20.12 12.31
N THR A 39 -4.21 19.89 12.76
CA THR A 39 -4.47 19.43 14.10
C THR A 39 -3.83 18.06 14.15
N ILE A 40 -2.67 18.00 14.79
CA ILE A 40 -1.94 16.78 15.10
C ILE A 40 -2.94 15.84 15.75
N ASN A 41 -3.38 14.83 15.01
CA ASN A 41 -4.27 13.81 15.51
C ASN A 41 -3.43 12.58 15.80
N ASN A 42 -3.16 12.34 17.08
CA ASN A 42 -2.37 11.19 17.54
C ASN A 42 -3.25 10.09 18.13
N ASP A 43 -4.57 10.17 17.92
CA ASP A 43 -5.47 9.14 18.43
C ASP A 43 -5.17 7.80 17.74
N PRO A 44 -5.13 6.69 18.49
CA PRO A 44 -5.05 5.36 17.92
C PRO A 44 -6.10 5.14 16.82
N PRO A 45 -5.72 4.57 15.66
CA PRO A 45 -6.70 4.29 14.63
C PRO A 45 -7.68 3.20 15.07
N VAL A 46 -8.91 3.30 14.58
CA VAL A 46 -9.91 2.24 14.67
C VAL A 46 -10.03 1.63 13.27
N MET A 47 -9.55 0.41 13.12
CA MET A 47 -9.39 -0.27 11.83
C MET A 47 -10.47 -1.34 11.60
N GLU A 48 -11.03 -1.41 10.40
CA GLU A 48 -11.87 -2.52 9.96
C GLU A 48 -11.03 -3.68 9.43
N PHE A 49 -11.69 -4.82 9.21
CA PHE A 49 -11.06 -5.99 8.63
C PHE A 49 -10.63 -5.69 7.17
N PRO A 50 -9.38 -5.98 6.76
CA PRO A 50 -8.82 -5.44 5.52
C PRO A 50 -9.20 -6.22 4.25
N ILE A 51 -10.03 -7.26 4.36
CA ILE A 51 -10.39 -8.15 3.25
C ILE A 51 -11.92 -8.24 3.15
N GLU A 52 -12.45 -7.94 1.96
CA GLU A 52 -13.91 -7.94 1.73
C GLU A 52 -14.48 -9.36 1.64
N ASN A 53 -13.85 -10.24 0.86
CA ASN A 53 -14.29 -11.62 0.63
C ASN A 53 -13.55 -12.60 1.54
N VAL A 54 -13.98 -12.71 2.80
CA VAL A 54 -13.30 -13.51 3.84
C VAL A 54 -13.31 -15.03 3.60
N ASP A 55 -14.15 -15.51 2.67
CA ASP A 55 -14.29 -16.94 2.35
C ASP A 55 -13.08 -17.53 1.62
N VAL A 56 -12.20 -16.69 1.06
CA VAL A 56 -10.94 -17.13 0.43
C VAL A 56 -9.80 -17.31 1.42
N LEU A 57 -10.00 -16.96 2.70
CA LEU A 57 -8.97 -17.08 3.72
C LEU A 57 -8.77 -18.54 4.14
N MET A 58 -7.51 -18.97 4.09
CA MET A 58 -7.11 -20.33 4.47
C MET A 58 -6.17 -20.38 5.69
N LYS A 59 -5.55 -19.26 6.04
CA LYS A 59 -4.61 -19.16 7.15
C LYS A 59 -4.54 -17.72 7.66
N ILE A 60 -4.37 -17.54 8.96
CA ILE A 60 -3.95 -16.25 9.54
C ILE A 60 -2.70 -16.48 10.40
N ASP A 61 -1.61 -15.78 10.10
CA ASP A 61 -0.40 -15.83 10.92
C ASP A 61 -0.32 -14.70 11.93
N ALA A 62 0.10 -15.05 13.15
CA ALA A 62 0.16 -14.12 14.28
C ALA A 62 1.27 -13.09 14.11
N PHE A 63 1.05 -11.88 14.63
CA PHE A 63 2.12 -10.96 14.95
C PHE A 63 3.00 -11.54 16.05
N ILE A 64 4.32 -11.56 15.84
CA ILE A 64 5.33 -12.08 16.76
C ILE A 64 6.43 -11.03 16.92
N TRP A 65 6.44 -10.38 18.09
CA TRP A 65 7.48 -9.44 18.50
C TRP A 65 8.15 -9.93 19.78
N ASP A 66 8.54 -11.21 19.78
CA ASP A 66 9.46 -11.76 20.77
C ASP A 66 10.80 -12.09 20.09
N ASN A 67 11.90 -11.67 20.70
CA ASN A 67 13.24 -12.03 20.24
C ASN A 67 13.66 -13.41 20.75
N ILE A 68 12.80 -14.10 21.50
CA ILE A 68 13.10 -15.36 22.17
C ILE A 68 13.02 -16.53 21.18
N SER A 69 12.02 -16.50 20.30
CA SER A 69 11.85 -17.51 19.24
C SER A 69 12.91 -17.39 18.13
N GLY A 70 13.62 -16.27 18.05
CA GLY A 70 14.55 -15.97 16.95
C GLY A 70 13.84 -15.61 15.64
N PHE A 71 12.52 -15.46 15.65
CA PHE A 71 11.69 -15.12 14.51
C PHE A 71 10.81 -13.92 14.86
N ILE A 72 10.93 -12.86 14.07
CA ILE A 72 10.09 -11.67 14.20
C ILE A 72 9.09 -11.69 13.04
N HIS A 73 7.83 -11.48 13.37
CA HIS A 73 6.75 -11.29 12.41
C HIS A 73 6.00 -10.02 12.79
N ASP A 74 6.32 -8.94 12.11
CA ASP A 74 5.93 -7.56 12.43
C ASP A 74 4.58 -7.13 11.84
N GLY A 75 3.87 -8.09 11.26
CA GLY A 75 2.52 -7.94 10.74
C GLY A 75 1.62 -9.12 11.08
N ILE A 76 0.43 -9.12 10.50
CA ILE A 76 -0.46 -10.27 10.45
C ILE A 76 -0.53 -10.71 8.99
N ASP A 77 -0.33 -12.00 8.74
CA ASP A 77 -0.55 -12.54 7.39
C ASP A 77 -1.98 -13.03 7.26
N PHE A 78 -2.61 -12.67 6.15
CA PHE A 78 -3.90 -13.21 5.76
C PHE A 78 -3.70 -14.05 4.49
N GLY A 79 -3.50 -15.35 4.68
CA GLY A 79 -3.26 -16.32 3.61
C GLY A 79 -4.54 -16.68 2.86
N ILE A 80 -4.44 -16.70 1.53
CA ILE A 80 -5.57 -16.85 0.62
C ILE A 80 -5.42 -18.11 -0.26
N ASN A 81 -6.54 -18.62 -0.77
CA ASN A 81 -6.57 -19.71 -1.77
C ASN A 81 -7.23 -19.32 -3.11
N ASP A 82 -7.72 -18.09 -3.21
CA ASP A 82 -8.25 -17.46 -4.42
C ASP A 82 -8.08 -15.93 -4.30
N THR A 83 -8.33 -15.19 -5.37
CA THR A 83 -8.15 -13.74 -5.43
C THR A 83 -8.93 -13.02 -4.32
N ALA A 84 -8.26 -12.14 -3.58
CA ALA A 84 -8.85 -11.37 -2.50
C ALA A 84 -8.95 -9.88 -2.85
N THR A 85 -10.09 -9.28 -2.53
CA THR A 85 -10.28 -7.83 -2.59
C THR A 85 -9.82 -7.22 -1.27
N ILE A 86 -8.82 -6.34 -1.37
CA ILE A 86 -8.22 -5.66 -0.22
C ILE A 86 -8.82 -4.26 -0.11
N ILE A 87 -9.34 -3.93 1.07
CA ILE A 87 -10.02 -2.66 1.35
C ILE A 87 -9.30 -1.86 2.43
N ALA A 88 -9.49 -0.55 2.40
CA ALA A 88 -8.96 0.38 3.38
C ALA A 88 -9.54 0.09 4.77
N SER A 89 -8.70 -0.27 5.73
CA SER A 89 -9.13 -0.53 7.11
C SER A 89 -9.54 0.75 7.85
N CYS A 90 -9.02 1.91 7.45
CA CYS A 90 -9.36 3.20 8.01
C CYS A 90 -9.09 4.31 6.98
N ASN A 91 -9.33 5.57 7.35
CA ASN A 91 -8.96 6.71 6.51
C ASN A 91 -7.44 6.87 6.51
N MET A 92 -6.84 7.09 5.34
CA MET A 92 -5.40 7.19 5.19
C MET A 92 -5.00 7.90 3.89
N THR A 93 -3.72 8.24 3.75
CA THR A 93 -3.15 8.80 2.52
C THR A 93 -2.09 7.85 1.99
N VAL A 94 -2.06 7.61 0.67
CA VAL A 94 -1.06 6.77 0.02
C VAL A 94 0.29 7.50 -0.03
N ASN A 95 1.33 6.91 0.55
CA ASN A 95 2.68 7.48 0.54
C ASN A 95 3.54 6.91 -0.58
N ASP A 96 3.46 5.60 -0.77
CA ASP A 96 4.31 4.88 -1.71
C ASP A 96 3.63 3.61 -2.21
N LYS A 97 4.03 3.15 -3.39
CA LYS A 97 3.72 1.81 -3.91
C LYS A 97 4.89 1.31 -4.76
N GLY A 98 5.22 0.03 -4.67
CA GLY A 98 6.38 -0.50 -5.36
C GLY A 98 6.41 -2.00 -5.49
N LEU A 99 7.34 -2.46 -6.34
CA LEU A 99 7.66 -3.85 -6.60
C LEU A 99 9.09 -4.13 -6.11
N PHE A 100 9.28 -5.23 -5.38
CA PHE A 100 10.59 -5.67 -4.91
C PHE A 100 10.69 -7.18 -4.91
N TYR A 101 11.93 -7.70 -4.95
CA TYR A 101 12.19 -9.13 -4.88
C TYR A 101 12.59 -9.50 -3.45
N ASN A 102 11.90 -10.48 -2.87
CA ASN A 102 12.22 -11.01 -1.55
C ASN A 102 13.20 -12.16 -1.71
N ASP A 103 14.50 -11.92 -1.46
CA ASP A 103 15.54 -12.96 -1.56
C ASP A 103 15.33 -14.13 -0.60
N ILE A 104 14.68 -13.89 0.55
CA ILE A 104 14.41 -14.94 1.55
C ILE A 104 13.25 -15.82 1.09
N GLY A 105 12.17 -15.20 0.60
CA GLY A 105 10.98 -15.89 0.09
C GLY A 105 11.18 -16.49 -1.30
N GLY A 106 12.11 -15.95 -2.10
CA GLY A 106 12.39 -16.39 -3.46
C GLY A 106 11.32 -15.98 -4.48
N HIS A 107 10.61 -14.87 -4.25
CA HIS A 107 9.54 -14.41 -5.16
C HIS A 107 9.42 -12.88 -5.16
N TRP A 108 8.73 -12.36 -6.18
CA TRP A 108 8.40 -10.94 -6.30
C TRP A 108 7.20 -10.58 -5.40
N GLN A 109 7.25 -9.40 -4.81
CA GLN A 109 6.24 -8.84 -3.93
C GLN A 109 5.91 -7.40 -4.37
N ALA A 110 4.63 -7.05 -4.41
CA ALA A 110 4.20 -5.67 -4.53
C ALA A 110 3.77 -5.16 -3.16
N GLY A 111 3.86 -3.86 -2.89
CA GLY A 111 3.42 -3.30 -1.63
C GLY A 111 3.01 -1.85 -1.75
N ALA A 112 2.24 -1.39 -0.77
CA ALA A 112 1.87 0.02 -0.62
C ALA A 112 2.01 0.44 0.85
N SER A 113 2.45 1.69 1.06
CA SER A 113 2.52 2.32 2.37
C SER A 113 1.56 3.49 2.47
N PHE A 114 1.02 3.69 3.66
CA PHE A 114 -0.03 4.66 3.93
C PHE A 114 0.23 5.40 5.24
N THR A 115 0.03 6.71 5.25
CA THR A 115 -0.04 7.49 6.49
C THR A 115 -1.49 7.50 6.96
N ILE A 116 -1.73 7.03 8.18
CA ILE A 116 -3.03 7.15 8.84
C ILE A 116 -3.11 8.49 9.58
N ASN A 117 -2.06 8.81 10.35
CA ASN A 117 -1.86 10.09 11.02
C ASN A 117 -0.38 10.27 11.42
N ASP A 118 -0.06 11.29 12.20
CA ASP A 118 1.33 11.65 12.56
C ASP A 118 2.06 10.55 13.37
N ASP A 119 1.31 9.69 14.06
CA ASP A 119 1.86 8.63 14.90
C ASP A 119 1.78 7.25 14.24
N TYR A 120 0.94 7.06 13.21
CA TYR A 120 0.60 5.74 12.67
C TYR A 120 0.74 5.63 11.15
N GLU A 121 1.44 4.57 10.74
CA GLU A 121 1.64 4.19 9.34
C GLU A 121 1.20 2.74 9.12
N LEU A 122 0.57 2.48 8.00
CA LEU A 122 0.20 1.14 7.55
C LEU A 122 1.05 0.76 6.35
N PHE A 123 1.55 -0.47 6.33
CA PHE A 123 2.11 -1.07 5.13
C PHE A 123 1.37 -2.37 4.84
N VAL A 124 1.02 -2.57 3.56
CA VAL A 124 0.40 -3.80 3.08
C VAL A 124 1.27 -4.37 1.96
N ALA A 125 1.90 -5.52 2.23
CA ALA A 125 2.58 -6.30 1.20
C ALA A 125 1.55 -7.23 0.54
N PHE A 126 1.44 -7.17 -0.78
CA PHE A 126 0.62 -8.04 -1.61
C PHE A 126 1.51 -9.18 -2.12
N GLU A 127 1.65 -10.21 -1.29
CA GLU A 127 2.51 -11.36 -1.57
C GLU A 127 1.75 -12.40 -2.39
N SER A 128 1.62 -12.16 -3.69
CA SER A 128 0.92 -13.09 -4.59
C SER A 128 1.68 -14.40 -4.88
N PHE A 129 2.91 -14.53 -4.37
CA PHE A 129 3.87 -15.59 -4.71
C PHE A 129 4.24 -15.60 -6.21
N ALA A 130 4.48 -14.41 -6.76
CA ALA A 130 4.89 -14.23 -8.14
C ALA A 130 6.32 -14.76 -8.38
N GLN A 131 6.45 -15.90 -9.08
CA GLN A 131 7.74 -16.55 -9.40
C GLN A 131 8.60 -15.79 -10.41
N ASN A 132 8.07 -14.73 -11.03
CA ASN A 132 8.80 -13.91 -11.98
C ASN A 132 8.31 -12.46 -11.97
N GLU A 133 9.12 -11.56 -12.52
CA GLU A 133 8.87 -10.12 -12.51
C GLU A 133 7.62 -9.72 -13.30
N THR A 134 7.22 -10.51 -14.31
CA THR A 134 6.00 -10.24 -15.07
C THR A 134 4.76 -10.40 -14.19
N PHE A 135 4.67 -11.48 -13.43
CA PHE A 135 3.59 -11.67 -12.45
C PHE A 135 3.69 -10.67 -11.29
N GLY A 136 4.91 -10.27 -10.91
CA GLY A 136 5.13 -9.18 -9.95
C GLY A 136 4.52 -7.85 -10.42
N ASN A 137 4.75 -7.46 -11.67
CA ASN A 137 4.16 -6.25 -12.24
C ASN A 137 2.63 -6.34 -12.38
N ILE A 138 2.10 -7.51 -12.77
CA ILE A 138 0.65 -7.73 -12.79
C ILE A 138 0.04 -7.53 -11.39
N GLN A 139 0.73 -8.00 -10.34
CA GLN A 139 0.29 -7.77 -8.97
C GLN A 139 0.43 -6.29 -8.55
N LEU A 140 1.47 -5.58 -8.98
CA LEU A 140 1.62 -4.15 -8.71
C LEU A 140 0.50 -3.34 -9.39
N ASP A 141 0.18 -3.63 -10.65
CA ASP A 141 -0.90 -2.98 -11.40
C ASP A 141 -2.29 -3.23 -10.78
N ALA A 142 -2.43 -4.31 -10.00
CA ALA A 142 -3.65 -4.60 -9.25
C ALA A 142 -3.83 -3.76 -7.98
N ILE A 143 -2.82 -2.97 -7.58
CA ILE A 143 -2.93 -1.95 -6.52
C ILE A 143 -3.43 -0.66 -7.17
N THR A 144 -4.73 -0.38 -7.02
CA THR A 144 -5.45 0.64 -7.80
C THR A 144 -5.33 2.05 -7.25
N VAL A 145 -4.71 2.21 -6.08
CA VAL A 145 -4.51 3.50 -5.43
C VAL A 145 -3.26 4.22 -5.96
N GLU A 146 -3.30 5.55 -5.95
CA GLU A 146 -2.20 6.39 -6.45
C GLU A 146 -1.52 7.17 -5.31
N ILE A 147 -0.21 7.42 -5.45
CA ILE A 147 0.56 8.19 -4.46
C ILE A 147 -0.07 9.58 -4.26
N GLY A 148 -0.28 9.97 -3.00
CA GLY A 148 -0.94 11.21 -2.60
C GLY A 148 -2.47 11.14 -2.58
N GLN A 149 -3.07 10.00 -2.95
CA GLN A 149 -4.52 9.83 -2.88
C GLN A 149 -4.97 9.73 -1.42
N GLU A 150 -5.99 10.50 -1.05
CA GLU A 150 -6.75 10.30 0.18
C GLU A 150 -7.74 9.14 0.00
N ILE A 151 -7.70 8.21 0.94
CA ILE A 151 -8.48 6.98 0.96
C ILE A 151 -9.43 7.01 2.14
N THR A 152 -10.69 6.66 1.90
CA THR A 152 -11.69 6.49 2.95
C THR A 152 -11.78 5.02 3.36
N LYS A 153 -12.05 4.78 4.63
CA LYS A 153 -12.36 3.44 5.17
C LYS A 153 -13.39 2.70 4.28
N GLY A 154 -13.03 1.50 3.86
CA GLY A 154 -13.83 0.65 2.97
C GLY A 154 -13.57 0.83 1.47
N ASP A 155 -12.80 1.85 1.05
CA ASP A 155 -12.39 1.98 -0.35
C ASP A 155 -11.49 0.81 -0.76
N ILE A 156 -11.59 0.38 -2.03
CA ILE A 156 -10.76 -0.70 -2.58
C ILE A 156 -9.32 -0.19 -2.75
N LEU A 157 -8.37 -0.91 -2.15
CA LEU A 157 -6.93 -0.67 -2.34
C LEU A 157 -6.38 -1.39 -3.56
N GLY A 158 -6.94 -2.58 -3.83
CA GLY A 158 -6.51 -3.43 -4.91
C GLY A 158 -6.98 -4.87 -4.76
N GLN A 159 -6.46 -5.73 -5.62
CA GLN A 159 -6.64 -7.18 -5.55
C GLN A 159 -5.33 -7.86 -5.18
N LEU A 160 -5.38 -8.86 -4.33
CA LEU A 160 -4.30 -9.83 -4.18
C LEU A 160 -4.61 -11.04 -5.07
N PHE A 161 -3.82 -11.26 -6.11
CA PHE A 161 -3.96 -12.44 -6.95
C PHE A 161 -3.36 -13.68 -6.28
N TYR A 162 -4.01 -14.82 -6.51
CA TYR A 162 -3.49 -16.13 -6.13
C TYR A 162 -2.66 -16.72 -7.29
N HIS A 163 -1.35 -16.45 -7.32
CA HIS A 163 -0.49 -17.10 -8.32
C HIS A 163 -0.08 -18.51 -7.86
N GLU A 164 0.27 -18.69 -6.59
CA GLU A 164 0.74 -19.96 -6.03
C GLU A 164 0.38 -20.13 -4.55
N PRO A 165 0.45 -21.37 -4.00
CA PRO A 165 0.29 -21.61 -2.57
C PRO A 165 1.26 -20.79 -1.74
N GLY A 166 0.73 -20.18 -0.67
CA GLY A 166 1.46 -19.26 0.19
C GLY A 166 1.04 -17.82 -0.01
N ALA A 167 0.30 -17.49 -1.07
CA ALA A 167 -0.18 -16.14 -1.31
C ALA A 167 -0.92 -15.56 -0.09
N HIS A 168 -0.54 -14.36 0.32
CA HIS A 168 -1.09 -13.66 1.48
C HIS A 168 -0.92 -12.15 1.34
N ILE A 169 -1.68 -11.37 2.12
CA ILE A 169 -1.25 -10.02 2.45
C ILE A 169 -0.46 -10.06 3.75
N HIS A 170 0.67 -9.36 3.81
CA HIS A 170 1.39 -9.08 5.04
C HIS A 170 1.00 -7.68 5.54
N PHE A 171 0.18 -7.62 6.60
CA PHE A 171 -0.48 -6.42 7.08
C PHE A 171 0.24 -5.84 8.30
N MET A 172 1.02 -4.79 8.11
CA MET A 172 1.89 -4.20 9.14
C MET A 172 1.39 -2.84 9.59
N LEU A 173 1.21 -2.66 10.91
CA LEU A 173 0.93 -1.37 11.51
C LEU A 173 2.15 -0.89 12.30
N HIS A 174 2.59 0.34 12.05
CA HIS A 174 3.67 0.98 12.79
C HIS A 174 3.11 2.13 13.62
N LYS A 175 3.61 2.24 14.86
CA LYS A 175 3.43 3.42 15.72
C LYS A 175 4.79 4.07 15.92
N LYS A 176 5.00 5.29 15.42
CA LYS A 176 6.28 6.01 15.49
C LYS A 176 7.47 5.16 15.04
N ASN A 177 7.34 4.51 13.87
CA ASN A 177 8.33 3.59 13.30
C ASN A 177 8.59 2.29 14.09
N VAL A 178 7.74 1.95 15.06
CA VAL A 178 7.83 0.68 15.79
C VAL A 178 6.63 -0.18 15.41
N PRO A 179 6.82 -1.42 14.92
CA PRO A 179 5.72 -2.32 14.61
C PRO A 179 4.83 -2.55 15.83
N VAL A 180 3.53 -2.62 15.62
CA VAL A 180 2.53 -2.91 16.66
C VAL A 180 1.50 -3.87 16.10
N CYS A 181 0.97 -4.76 16.96
CA CYS A 181 0.01 -5.75 16.50
C CYS A 181 -1.28 -5.09 15.96
N PRO A 182 -1.63 -5.23 14.66
CA PRO A 182 -2.80 -4.58 14.08
C PRO A 182 -4.12 -4.98 14.75
N TYR A 183 -4.23 -6.24 15.20
CA TYR A 183 -5.43 -6.76 15.86
C TYR A 183 -5.88 -5.91 17.07
N GLN A 184 -4.94 -5.29 17.81
CA GLN A 184 -5.28 -4.45 18.97
C GLN A 184 -6.13 -3.23 18.57
N TYR A 185 -5.95 -2.75 17.35
CA TYR A 185 -6.55 -1.54 16.79
C TYR A 185 -7.80 -1.82 15.94
N PHE A 186 -8.17 -3.10 15.78
CA PHE A 186 -9.41 -3.44 15.11
C PHE A 186 -10.65 -2.96 15.88
N SER A 187 -11.65 -2.52 15.12
CA SER A 187 -13.01 -2.23 15.58
C SER A 187 -13.62 -3.47 16.26
N PRO A 188 -14.66 -3.32 17.10
CA PRO A 188 -15.38 -4.46 17.65
C PRO A 188 -15.89 -5.43 16.59
N GLU A 189 -16.39 -4.90 15.46
CA GLU A 189 -16.90 -5.67 14.33
C GLU A 189 -15.77 -6.44 13.63
N ALA A 190 -14.65 -5.79 13.36
CA ALA A 190 -13.49 -6.44 12.76
C ALA A 190 -12.86 -7.49 13.67
N LYS A 191 -12.84 -7.26 14.99
CA LYS A 191 -12.42 -8.26 15.98
C LYS A 191 -13.34 -9.48 15.97
N ALA A 192 -14.66 -9.29 15.88
CA ALA A 192 -15.59 -10.40 15.81
C ALA A 192 -15.36 -11.27 14.56
N ILE A 193 -15.10 -10.66 13.41
CA ILE A 193 -14.72 -11.37 12.18
C ILE A 193 -13.39 -12.11 12.39
N PHE A 194 -12.37 -11.38 12.85
CA PHE A 194 -11.03 -11.93 13.07
C PHE A 194 -11.06 -13.10 14.04
N ASP A 195 -11.70 -12.97 15.20
CA ASP A 195 -11.75 -14.01 16.24
C ASP A 195 -12.44 -15.28 15.71
N THR A 196 -13.53 -15.11 14.96
CA THR A 196 -14.23 -16.22 14.30
C THR A 196 -13.30 -16.97 13.36
N LEU A 197 -12.53 -16.26 12.52
CA LEU A 197 -11.57 -16.85 11.60
C LEU A 197 -10.37 -17.46 12.34
N TRP A 198 -9.83 -16.76 13.35
CA TRP A 198 -8.68 -17.18 14.13
C TRP A 198 -8.88 -18.54 14.78
N THR A 199 -10.08 -18.81 15.32
CA THR A 199 -10.40 -20.13 15.90
C THR A 199 -10.37 -21.28 14.88
N GLN A 200 -10.53 -20.98 13.60
CA GLN A 200 -10.59 -21.96 12.52
C GLN A 200 -9.25 -22.13 11.80
N ILE A 201 -8.56 -21.01 11.53
CA ILE A 201 -7.41 -20.93 10.61
C ILE A 201 -6.22 -20.15 11.18
N GLY A 202 -6.24 -19.77 12.46
CA GLY A 202 -5.12 -19.11 13.12
C GLY A 202 -3.93 -20.05 13.36
N SER A 203 -2.71 -19.56 13.17
CA SER A 203 -1.49 -20.39 13.26
C SER A 203 -0.90 -20.53 14.67
N SER A 204 -1.42 -19.82 15.66
CA SER A 204 -0.90 -19.82 17.03
C SER A 204 -2.01 -19.69 18.08
N SER A 205 -1.64 -19.76 19.37
CA SER A 205 -2.59 -19.55 20.46
C SER A 205 -3.11 -18.12 20.57
N TYR A 206 -2.36 -17.12 20.09
CA TYR A 206 -2.70 -15.70 20.24
C TYR A 206 -2.32 -14.91 18.98
N PRO A 207 -3.19 -14.00 18.50
CA PRO A 207 -2.89 -13.21 17.30
C PRO A 207 -1.77 -12.19 17.50
N CYS A 208 -1.49 -11.81 18.73
CA CYS A 208 -0.38 -10.95 19.11
C CYS A 208 0.45 -11.67 20.17
N ASN A 209 1.66 -12.08 19.81
CA ASN A 209 2.64 -12.61 20.74
C ASN A 209 3.80 -11.61 20.87
N GLY A 210 4.17 -11.26 22.09
CA GLY A 210 5.14 -10.20 22.38
C GLY A 210 4.50 -9.01 23.09
N THR A 211 5.07 -8.62 24.22
CA THR A 211 4.62 -7.47 24.98
C THR A 211 5.27 -6.22 24.43
N ILE A 212 4.58 -5.47 23.57
CA ILE A 212 4.95 -4.07 23.36
C ILE A 212 4.27 -3.26 24.47
N CYS A 213 4.94 -3.22 25.62
CA CYS A 213 4.61 -2.26 26.67
C CYS A 213 4.97 -0.87 26.16
N TYR A 214 3.97 -0.03 25.86
CA TYR A 214 4.14 1.43 25.83
C TYR A 214 3.66 2.02 27.16
#